data_AF-A0A8C6MYM5-F1
#
_entry.id   AF-A0A8C6MYM5-F1
#
_cell.length_a   1.000
_cell.length_b   1.000
_cell.length_c   1.000
_cell.angle_alpha   90.00
_cell.angle_beta   90.00
_cell.angle_gamma   90.00
#
_symmetry.space_group_name_H-M   'P 1'
#
loop_
_entity.id
_entity.type
_entity.pdbx_description
1 polymer ?
#
loop_
_entity_poly.entity_id
_entity_poly.type
_entity_poly.pdbx_seq_one_letter_code
_entity_poly.pdbx_strand_id
1 'polypeptide(L)'
;MAKTVAYFYDPDVGNFHYGAGHPMKPHRLALTHSLVLHYGLYKKMIVFKPYQASQHDMCRFHFEDYIDFLQRPTCIVLQCCFNLSIRGHGECVEYVKSFNIPLLVLGGGGYTVRNVARCWTYETSLLVEEAISEELPYSEYFEYFAPDFTLHPDVSTREPEGRKAWLSETLTADEVQWQRGEGVKL
;
A
#
# COMPACT_ATOMS: atom_id res chain seq x y z
N MET A 1 -10.06 20.74 12.02
CA MET A 1 -10.13 21.12 10.59
C MET A 1 -10.34 19.86 9.79
N ALA A 2 -11.16 19.88 8.74
CA ALA A 2 -11.24 18.76 7.82
C ALA A 2 -9.88 18.56 7.14
N LYS A 3 -9.35 17.33 7.15
CA LYS A 3 -8.09 17.00 6.48
C LYS A 3 -8.35 16.92 4.96
N THR A 4 -7.53 17.59 4.16
CA THR A 4 -7.60 17.48 2.70
C THR A 4 -6.74 16.32 2.25
N VAL A 5 -7.33 15.38 1.52
CA VAL A 5 -6.63 14.22 0.94
C VAL A 5 -6.42 14.46 -0.55
N ALA A 6 -5.20 14.26 -1.03
CA ALA A 6 -4.86 14.23 -2.45
C ALA A 6 -4.52 12.79 -2.85
N TYR A 7 -5.08 12.31 -3.95
CA TYR A 7 -4.93 10.95 -4.44
C TYR A 7 -4.38 10.97 -5.87
N PHE A 8 -3.31 10.23 -6.13
CA PHE A 8 -2.62 10.23 -7.42
C PHE A 8 -2.83 8.90 -8.12
N TYR A 9 -3.32 8.94 -9.36
CA TYR A 9 -3.53 7.75 -10.16
C TYR A 9 -3.36 8.04 -11.65
N ASP A 10 -2.64 7.14 -12.34
CA ASP A 10 -2.54 7.11 -13.80
C ASP A 10 -3.26 5.86 -14.32
N PRO A 11 -4.29 5.99 -15.19
CA PRO A 11 -4.98 4.85 -15.80
C PRO A 11 -4.06 3.85 -16.51
N ASP A 12 -2.91 4.29 -17.00
CA ASP A 12 -1.99 3.43 -17.75
C ASP A 12 -1.17 2.51 -16.83
N VAL A 13 -1.12 2.80 -15.51
CA VAL A 13 -0.29 2.05 -14.56
C VAL A 13 -0.71 0.58 -14.45
N GLY A 14 -1.99 0.27 -14.67
CA GLY A 14 -2.52 -1.09 -14.64
C GLY A 14 -2.12 -1.95 -15.84
N ASN A 15 -1.67 -1.32 -16.93
CA ASN A 15 -1.37 -1.98 -18.20
C ASN A 15 0.07 -2.52 -18.30
N PHE A 16 0.95 -2.13 -17.37
CA PHE A 16 2.32 -2.63 -17.33
C PHE A 16 2.37 -4.10 -16.92
N HIS A 17 3.16 -4.90 -17.65
CA HIS A 17 3.29 -6.33 -17.42
C HIS A 17 4.76 -6.75 -17.24
N TYR A 18 5.05 -7.37 -16.09
CA TYR A 18 6.41 -7.77 -15.70
C TYR A 18 6.87 -9.11 -16.32
N GLY A 19 6.05 -9.72 -17.16
CA GLY A 19 6.32 -11.03 -17.77
C GLY A 19 5.50 -12.17 -17.16
N ALA A 20 5.41 -13.27 -17.91
CA ALA A 20 4.67 -14.46 -17.50
C ALA A 20 5.30 -15.05 -16.22
N GLY A 21 4.47 -15.48 -15.26
CA GLY A 21 4.93 -16.01 -13.98
C GLY A 21 5.47 -14.99 -12.97
N HIS A 22 5.72 -13.74 -13.36
CA HIS A 22 6.25 -12.73 -12.44
C HIS A 22 5.19 -12.33 -11.38
N PRO A 23 5.55 -12.28 -10.08
CA PRO A 23 4.60 -12.04 -8.99
C PRO A 23 4.11 -10.59 -8.92
N MET A 24 4.94 -9.61 -9.34
CA MET A 24 4.51 -8.21 -9.42
C MET A 24 3.47 -8.02 -10.52
N LYS A 25 2.24 -7.66 -10.14
CA LYS A 25 1.13 -7.36 -11.04
C LYS A 25 0.64 -5.93 -10.81
N PRO A 26 1.09 -4.94 -11.62
CA PRO A 26 0.62 -3.55 -11.54
C PRO A 26 -0.89 -3.39 -11.61
N HIS A 27 -1.57 -4.33 -12.26
CA HIS A 27 -3.04 -4.44 -12.31
C HIS A 27 -3.75 -4.31 -10.95
N ARG A 28 -3.08 -4.64 -9.82
CA ARG A 28 -3.61 -4.40 -8.46
C ARG A 28 -3.97 -2.92 -8.18
N LEU A 29 -3.27 -1.99 -8.83
CA LEU A 29 -3.56 -0.55 -8.74
C LEU A 29 -4.89 -0.21 -9.44
N ALA A 30 -5.18 -0.83 -10.58
CA ALA A 30 -6.46 -0.66 -11.28
C ALA A 30 -7.63 -1.21 -10.45
N LEU A 31 -7.47 -2.38 -9.84
CA LEU A 31 -8.48 -2.95 -8.93
C LEU A 31 -8.75 -2.04 -7.72
N THR A 32 -7.68 -1.50 -7.11
CA THR A 32 -7.79 -0.54 -6.00
C THR A 32 -8.55 0.70 -6.44
N HIS A 33 -8.16 1.28 -7.58
CA HIS A 33 -8.81 2.48 -8.11
C HIS A 33 -10.29 2.25 -8.41
N SER A 34 -10.64 1.10 -9.00
CA SER A 34 -12.04 0.74 -9.27
C SER A 34 -12.85 0.68 -7.98
N LEU A 35 -12.35 0.05 -6.91
CA LEU A 35 -13.03 0.04 -5.61
C LEU A 35 -13.19 1.45 -5.03
N VAL A 36 -12.13 2.28 -5.08
CA VAL A 36 -12.17 3.68 -4.63
C VAL A 36 -13.27 4.48 -5.35
N LEU A 37 -13.45 4.25 -6.65
CA LEU A 37 -14.52 4.88 -7.44
C LEU A 37 -15.90 4.38 -7.01
N HIS A 38 -16.08 3.06 -6.91
CA HIS A 38 -17.38 2.44 -6.63
C HIS A 38 -17.85 2.62 -5.19
N TYR A 39 -16.94 2.73 -4.21
CA TYR A 39 -17.26 3.17 -2.86
C TYR A 39 -17.53 4.69 -2.74
N GLY A 40 -17.27 5.47 -3.80
CA GLY A 40 -17.50 6.91 -3.80
C GLY A 40 -16.45 7.73 -3.03
N LEU A 41 -15.33 7.11 -2.63
CA LEU A 41 -14.26 7.76 -1.85
C LEU A 41 -13.62 8.92 -2.61
N TYR A 42 -13.56 8.84 -3.95
CA TYR A 42 -13.06 9.92 -4.81
C TYR A 42 -13.77 11.26 -4.60
N LYS A 43 -15.02 11.26 -4.12
CA LYS A 43 -15.79 12.48 -3.85
C LYS A 43 -15.29 13.24 -2.62
N LYS A 44 -14.49 12.59 -1.77
CA LYS A 44 -13.96 13.12 -0.50
C LYS A 44 -12.49 13.55 -0.61
N MET A 45 -11.89 13.43 -1.79
CA MET A 45 -10.48 13.70 -2.04
C MET A 45 -10.26 14.38 -3.39
N ILE A 46 -9.11 15.03 -3.55
CA ILE A 46 -8.72 15.65 -4.80
C ILE A 46 -7.90 14.64 -5.60
N VAL A 47 -8.41 14.23 -6.76
CA VAL A 47 -7.75 13.25 -7.62
C VAL A 47 -6.87 13.94 -8.65
N PHE A 48 -5.61 13.54 -8.71
CA PHE A 48 -4.63 14.05 -9.67
C PHE A 48 -4.10 12.92 -10.55
N LYS A 49 -3.86 13.22 -11.83
CA LYS A 49 -2.98 12.42 -12.67
C LYS A 49 -1.53 12.87 -12.36
N PRO A 50 -0.62 11.97 -11.96
CA PRO A 50 0.77 12.35 -11.70
C PRO A 50 1.45 12.79 -13.01
N TYR A 51 2.42 13.71 -12.90
CA TYR A 51 3.29 14.01 -14.02
C TYR A 51 4.36 12.92 -14.15
N GLN A 52 4.83 12.68 -15.37
CA GLN A 52 5.91 11.74 -15.62
C GLN A 52 7.24 12.36 -15.19
N ALA A 53 7.92 11.75 -14.21
CA ALA A 53 9.20 12.22 -13.71
C ALA A 53 10.26 12.27 -14.82
N SER A 54 10.98 13.38 -14.92
CA SER A 54 12.07 13.54 -15.89
C SER A 54 13.34 12.83 -15.41
N GLN A 55 14.30 12.64 -16.32
CA GLN A 55 15.63 12.17 -15.94
C GLN A 55 16.27 13.08 -14.88
N HIS A 56 16.13 14.40 -15.03
CA HIS A 56 16.63 15.36 -14.06
C HIS A 56 16.03 15.12 -12.67
N ASP A 57 14.73 14.83 -12.57
CA ASP A 57 14.07 14.55 -11.29
C ASP A 57 14.61 13.28 -10.63
N MET A 58 14.78 12.22 -11.41
CA MET A 58 15.28 10.92 -10.93
C MET A 58 16.76 10.99 -10.50
N CYS A 59 17.58 11.75 -11.24
CA CYS A 59 19.00 11.96 -10.98
C CYS A 59 19.28 12.84 -9.75
N ARG A 60 18.25 13.39 -9.08
CA ARG A 60 18.43 14.06 -7.77
C ARG A 60 18.87 13.09 -6.67
N PHE A 61 18.60 11.80 -6.85
CA PHE A 61 18.98 10.75 -5.91
C PHE A 61 19.78 9.62 -6.58
N HIS A 62 19.39 9.22 -7.79
CA HIS A 62 20.04 8.13 -8.51
C HIS A 62 21.22 8.61 -9.35
N PHE A 63 22.21 7.74 -9.55
CA PHE A 63 23.29 8.01 -10.51
C PHE A 63 22.75 8.09 -11.94
N GLU A 64 23.30 9.01 -12.74
CA GLU A 64 22.90 9.23 -14.13
C GLU A 64 23.01 7.95 -14.98
N ASP A 65 24.13 7.24 -14.89
CA ASP A 65 24.36 5.96 -15.60
C ASP A 65 23.31 4.89 -15.27
N TYR A 66 22.79 4.88 -14.03
CA TYR A 66 21.73 3.96 -13.63
C TYR A 66 20.39 4.34 -14.27
N ILE A 67 20.07 5.64 -14.32
CA ILE A 67 18.85 6.12 -14.99
C ILE A 67 18.94 5.91 -16.50
N ASP A 68 20.09 6.17 -17.11
CA ASP A 68 20.37 5.84 -18.52
C ASP A 68 20.22 4.34 -18.80
N PHE A 69 20.63 3.50 -17.85
CA PHE A 69 20.42 2.06 -17.93
C PHE A 69 18.93 1.70 -17.82
N LEU A 70 18.19 2.27 -16.88
CA LEU A 70 16.74 2.01 -16.69
C LEU A 70 15.87 2.51 -17.84
N GLN A 71 16.31 3.54 -18.57
CA GLN A 71 15.67 3.96 -19.81
C GLN A 71 15.79 2.90 -20.92
N ARG A 72 16.65 1.89 -20.74
CA ARG A 72 16.73 0.69 -21.58
C ARG A 72 15.83 -0.40 -20.98
N PRO A 73 15.10 -1.18 -21.79
CA PRO A 73 14.00 -1.99 -21.27
C PRO A 73 14.51 -3.19 -20.46
N THR A 74 14.39 -3.12 -19.13
CA THR A 74 14.05 -4.23 -18.20
C THR A 74 14.12 -3.71 -16.76
N CYS A 75 13.03 -3.76 -15.98
CA CYS A 75 13.15 -3.59 -14.52
C CYS A 75 12.16 -4.45 -13.71
N ILE A 76 12.59 -4.82 -12.51
CA ILE A 76 11.94 -5.67 -11.50
C ILE A 76 11.94 -4.89 -10.17
N VAL A 77 10.87 -4.99 -9.35
CA VAL A 77 10.76 -4.28 -8.04
C VAL A 77 10.53 -5.27 -6.89
N LEU A 78 11.21 -5.00 -5.75
CA LEU A 78 11.38 -5.83 -4.54
C LEU A 78 10.13 -5.89 -3.62
N GLN A 79 10.11 -6.90 -2.73
CA GLN A 79 8.96 -7.50 -2.06
C GLN A 79 8.89 -7.26 -0.55
N CYS A 80 7.67 -7.10 -0.02
CA CYS A 80 7.36 -7.14 1.41
C CYS A 80 6.33 -8.24 1.70
N CYS A 81 6.55 -9.02 2.77
CA CYS A 81 5.75 -10.19 3.17
C CYS A 81 5.30 -10.06 4.63
N PHE A 82 4.00 -9.82 4.89
CA PHE A 82 3.46 -9.84 6.26
C PHE A 82 2.16 -10.65 6.35
N ASN A 83 1.96 -11.36 7.46
CA ASN A 83 0.73 -12.10 7.81
C ASN A 83 -0.15 -11.24 8.74
N LEU A 84 -0.66 -10.12 8.22
CA LEU A 84 -1.52 -9.17 8.94
C LEU A 84 -2.92 -9.17 8.33
N SER A 85 -3.94 -8.94 9.17
CA SER A 85 -5.29 -8.65 8.68
C SER A 85 -5.33 -7.25 8.08
N ILE A 86 -6.27 -7.00 7.16
CA ILE A 86 -6.48 -5.68 6.57
C ILE A 86 -6.80 -4.64 7.66
N ARG A 87 -7.56 -5.05 8.68
CA ARG A 87 -7.83 -4.20 9.85
C ARG A 87 -6.55 -3.84 10.60
N GLY A 88 -5.73 -4.83 10.93
CA GLY A 88 -4.46 -4.60 11.64
C GLY A 88 -3.48 -3.74 10.84
N HIS A 89 -3.49 -3.84 9.51
CA HIS A 89 -2.71 -2.94 8.66
C HIS A 89 -3.26 -1.50 8.71
N GLY A 90 -4.58 -1.33 8.66
CA GLY A 90 -5.24 -0.03 8.78
C GLY A 90 -5.04 0.65 10.14
N GLU A 91 -4.89 -0.11 11.24
CA GLU A 91 -4.57 0.43 12.56
C GLU A 91 -3.24 1.20 12.57
N CYS A 92 -2.23 0.75 11.80
CA CYS A 92 -0.99 1.48 11.64
C CYS A 92 -1.22 2.85 10.96
N VAL A 93 -2.10 2.90 9.96
CA VAL A 93 -2.45 4.16 9.27
C VAL A 93 -3.17 5.10 10.23
N GLU A 94 -4.15 4.62 11.01
CA GLU A 94 -4.84 5.44 12.01
C GLU A 94 -3.89 5.97 13.08
N TYR A 95 -3.00 5.11 13.58
CA TYR A 95 -2.00 5.50 14.57
C TYR A 95 -1.09 6.62 14.04
N VAL A 96 -0.51 6.47 12.84
CA VAL A 96 0.36 7.50 12.25
C VAL A 96 -0.43 8.77 11.93
N LYS A 97 -1.66 8.63 11.42
CA LYS A 97 -2.56 9.75 11.14
C LYS A 97 -2.91 10.56 12.40
N SER A 98 -2.89 9.93 13.58
CA SER A 98 -3.20 10.58 14.87
C SER A 98 -2.17 11.65 15.29
N PHE A 99 -0.94 11.58 14.78
CA PHE A 99 0.11 12.58 15.05
C PHE A 99 -0.19 13.95 14.44
N ASN A 100 -1.16 14.04 13.51
CA ASN A 100 -1.61 15.29 12.89
C ASN A 100 -0.48 16.10 12.21
N ILE A 101 0.48 15.39 11.61
CA ILE A 101 1.52 15.96 10.75
C ILE A 101 1.17 15.75 9.27
N PRO A 102 1.76 16.53 8.34
CA PRO A 102 1.68 16.21 6.91
C PRO A 102 2.11 14.77 6.65
N LEU A 103 1.22 13.97 6.07
CA LEU A 103 1.39 12.53 5.88
C LEU A 103 1.39 12.20 4.39
N LEU A 104 2.45 11.54 3.93
CA LEU A 104 2.52 10.91 2.61
C LEU A 104 2.36 9.41 2.78
N VAL A 105 1.28 8.86 2.22
CA VAL A 105 1.03 7.41 2.22
C VAL A 105 1.40 6.85 0.85
N LEU A 106 2.23 5.81 0.85
CA LEU A 106 2.71 5.15 -0.36
C LEU A 106 2.27 3.69 -0.34
N GLY A 107 2.08 3.12 -1.53
CA GLY A 107 1.91 1.68 -1.68
C GLY A 107 3.24 0.93 -1.46
N GLY A 108 3.30 -0.31 -1.93
CA GLY A 108 4.50 -1.14 -1.79
C GLY A 108 4.32 -2.53 -2.36
N GLY A 109 4.87 -3.54 -1.67
CA GLY A 109 4.69 -4.95 -2.00
C GLY A 109 3.23 -5.43 -1.86
N GLY A 110 2.97 -6.68 -2.23
CA GLY A 110 1.64 -7.31 -2.09
C GLY A 110 1.26 -8.14 -3.32
N TYR A 111 1.20 -9.46 -3.16
CA TYR A 111 1.20 -10.39 -4.30
C TYR A 111 -0.12 -11.12 -4.48
N THR A 112 -0.97 -11.06 -3.46
CA THR A 112 -2.38 -11.43 -3.57
C THR A 112 -3.15 -10.19 -4.01
N VAL A 113 -3.24 -9.98 -5.34
CA VAL A 113 -3.80 -8.77 -5.99
C VAL A 113 -5.12 -8.30 -5.34
N ARG A 114 -6.07 -9.21 -5.10
CA ARG A 114 -7.36 -8.89 -4.46
C ARG A 114 -7.23 -8.35 -3.03
N ASN A 115 -6.29 -8.88 -2.24
CA ASN A 115 -6.09 -8.43 -0.85
C ASN A 115 -5.40 -7.07 -0.82
N VAL A 116 -4.51 -6.80 -1.77
CA VAL A 116 -3.91 -5.47 -1.93
C VAL A 116 -4.99 -4.44 -2.25
N ALA A 117 -5.88 -4.75 -3.20
CA ALA A 117 -6.97 -3.85 -3.55
C ALA A 117 -7.90 -3.55 -2.38
N ARG A 118 -8.27 -4.57 -1.59
CA ARG A 118 -9.04 -4.41 -0.36
C ARG A 118 -8.31 -3.54 0.67
N CYS A 119 -7.04 -3.85 0.92
CA CYS A 119 -6.22 -3.16 1.91
C CYS A 119 -6.11 -1.66 1.59
N TRP A 120 -5.63 -1.31 0.39
CA TRP A 120 -5.43 0.08 0.01
C TRP A 120 -6.76 0.85 -0.11
N THR A 121 -7.86 0.18 -0.47
CA THR A 121 -9.20 0.80 -0.43
C THR A 121 -9.63 1.14 0.99
N TYR A 122 -9.44 0.21 1.93
CA TYR A 122 -9.75 0.43 3.34
C TYR A 122 -8.89 1.53 3.95
N GLU A 123 -7.57 1.53 3.68
CA GLU A 123 -6.69 2.61 4.13
C GLU A 123 -7.08 3.96 3.55
N THR A 124 -7.52 4.00 2.30
CA THR A 124 -8.05 5.23 1.69
C THR A 124 -9.28 5.71 2.43
N SER A 125 -10.20 4.82 2.81
CA SER A 125 -11.41 5.18 3.57
C SER A 125 -11.07 5.75 4.95
N LEU A 126 -10.06 5.20 5.63
CA LEU A 126 -9.53 5.73 6.88
C LEU A 126 -8.91 7.12 6.69
N LEU A 127 -8.18 7.35 5.60
CA LEU A 127 -7.56 8.65 5.32
C LEU A 127 -8.61 9.75 5.06
N VAL A 128 -9.67 9.44 4.31
CA VAL A 128 -10.76 10.38 4.01
C VAL A 128 -11.85 10.44 5.09
N GLU A 129 -11.72 9.65 6.16
CA GLU A 129 -12.68 9.60 7.28
C GLU A 129 -14.09 9.19 6.85
N GLU A 130 -14.17 8.23 5.90
CA GLU A 130 -15.42 7.69 5.39
C GLU A 130 -15.56 6.23 5.77
N ALA A 131 -16.65 5.89 6.47
CA ALA A 131 -17.00 4.50 6.74
C ALA A 131 -17.52 3.85 5.45
N ILE A 132 -17.02 2.66 5.12
CA ILE A 132 -17.41 1.90 3.93
C ILE A 132 -18.00 0.54 4.30
N SER A 133 -18.86 0.02 3.42
CA SER A 133 -19.51 -1.28 3.60
C SER A 133 -18.50 -2.43 3.53
N GLU A 134 -18.73 -3.46 4.34
CA GLU A 134 -18.02 -4.74 4.24
C GLU A 134 -18.36 -5.50 2.95
N GLU A 135 -19.55 -5.27 2.39
CA GLU A 135 -19.92 -5.81 1.09
C GLU A 135 -19.23 -5.00 -0.01
N LEU A 136 -18.52 -5.70 -0.90
CA LEU A 136 -17.84 -5.04 -2.02
C LEU A 136 -18.87 -4.52 -3.03
N PRO A 137 -18.71 -3.30 -3.55
CA PRO A 137 -19.56 -2.80 -4.60
C PRO A 137 -19.29 -3.53 -5.91
N TYR A 138 -20.33 -3.69 -6.73
CA TYR A 138 -20.20 -4.27 -8.05
C TYR A 138 -19.30 -3.39 -8.94
N SER A 139 -18.39 -4.03 -9.67
CA SER A 139 -17.45 -3.39 -10.61
C SER A 139 -17.05 -4.37 -11.69
N GLU A 140 -16.37 -3.88 -12.74
CA GLU A 140 -15.80 -4.72 -13.79
C GLU A 140 -14.80 -5.78 -13.29
N TYR A 141 -14.24 -5.60 -12.08
CA TYR A 141 -13.31 -6.53 -11.45
C TYR A 141 -13.94 -7.36 -10.33
N PHE A 142 -15.26 -7.32 -10.15
CA PHE A 142 -15.94 -7.94 -9.00
C PHE A 142 -15.60 -9.44 -8.81
N GLU A 143 -15.49 -10.19 -9.90
CA GLU A 143 -15.13 -11.62 -9.88
C GLU A 143 -13.73 -11.91 -9.31
N TYR A 144 -12.82 -10.93 -9.28
CA TYR A 144 -11.51 -11.11 -8.63
C TYR A 144 -11.60 -11.33 -7.11
N PHE A 145 -12.73 -10.95 -6.52
CA PHE A 145 -12.98 -11.02 -5.09
C PHE A 145 -13.80 -12.25 -4.67
N ALA A 146 -14.06 -13.16 -5.60
CA ALA A 146 -14.62 -14.46 -5.28
C ALA A 146 -13.67 -15.25 -4.33
N PRO A 147 -14.23 -16.11 -3.46
CA PRO A 147 -15.65 -16.44 -3.32
C PRO A 147 -16.40 -15.57 -2.29
N ASP A 148 -15.68 -14.77 -1.52
CA ASP A 148 -16.21 -14.10 -0.33
C ASP A 148 -16.89 -12.77 -0.64
N PHE A 149 -16.42 -12.03 -1.66
CA PHE A 149 -16.96 -10.73 -2.05
C PHE A 149 -17.04 -9.70 -0.92
N THR A 150 -16.21 -9.87 0.13
CA THR A 150 -16.12 -8.94 1.26
C THR A 150 -14.85 -8.11 1.21
N LEU A 151 -14.86 -6.97 1.91
CA LEU A 151 -13.71 -6.10 2.08
C LEU A 151 -12.69 -6.72 3.03
N HIS A 152 -13.13 -7.26 4.16
CA HIS A 152 -12.29 -7.91 5.16
C HIS A 152 -12.52 -9.43 5.17
N PRO A 153 -11.73 -10.23 4.43
CA PRO A 153 -11.80 -11.69 4.52
C PRO A 153 -11.22 -12.19 5.85
N ASP A 154 -11.71 -13.33 6.32
CA ASP A 154 -11.13 -14.02 7.46
C ASP A 154 -9.71 -14.47 7.16
N VAL A 155 -8.75 -13.95 7.92
CA VAL A 155 -7.36 -14.38 7.85
C VAL A 155 -7.19 -15.51 8.86
N SER A 156 -6.89 -16.72 8.41
CA SER A 156 -6.54 -17.81 9.32
C SER A 156 -5.23 -17.43 10.04
N THR A 157 -5.35 -17.01 11.30
CA THR A 157 -4.23 -16.62 12.15
C THR A 157 -3.45 -17.87 12.55
N ARG A 158 -2.51 -18.29 11.70
CA ARG A 158 -1.44 -19.17 12.15
C ARG A 158 -0.48 -18.34 13.00
N GLU A 159 -0.70 -18.34 14.32
CA GLU A 159 0.25 -17.83 15.30
C GLU A 159 1.52 -18.71 15.24
N PRO A 160 2.67 -18.18 14.79
CA PRO A 160 3.94 -18.87 14.90
C PRO A 160 4.30 -19.00 16.39
N GLU A 161 4.65 -20.21 16.82
CA GLU A 161 5.16 -20.45 18.17
C GLU A 161 6.36 -19.53 18.45
N GLY A 162 6.39 -18.91 19.64
CA GLY A 162 7.47 -18.03 20.06
C GLY A 162 7.37 -16.56 19.61
N ARG A 163 6.39 -16.18 18.77
CA ARG A 163 6.22 -14.79 18.29
C ARG A 163 6.22 -13.75 19.43
N LYS A 164 5.47 -14.00 20.51
CA LYS A 164 5.32 -13.04 21.62
C LYS A 164 6.63 -12.79 22.37
N ALA A 165 7.39 -13.84 22.65
CA ALA A 165 8.67 -13.75 23.33
C ALA A 165 9.70 -12.98 22.48
N TRP A 166 9.80 -13.34 21.18
CA TRP A 166 10.67 -12.65 20.24
C TRP A 166 10.31 -11.16 20.09
N LEU A 167 9.01 -10.82 20.00
CA LEU A 167 8.56 -9.43 19.94
C LEU A 167 8.95 -8.66 21.20
N SER A 168 8.75 -9.23 22.39
CA SER A 168 9.12 -8.56 23.64
C SER A 168 10.62 -8.33 23.77
N GLU A 169 11.44 -9.31 23.35
CA GLU A 169 12.90 -9.18 23.38
C GLU A 169 13.39 -8.10 22.40
N THR A 170 12.85 -8.10 21.18
CA THR A 170 13.23 -7.14 20.14
C THR A 170 12.83 -5.72 20.51
N LEU A 171 11.60 -5.51 21.00
CA LEU A 171 11.14 -4.19 21.46
C LEU A 171 11.98 -3.65 22.61
N THR A 172 12.32 -4.51 23.58
CA THR A 172 13.20 -4.12 24.69
C THR A 172 14.58 -3.71 24.18
N ALA A 173 15.12 -4.42 23.19
CA ALA A 173 16.42 -4.09 22.59
C ALA A 173 16.37 -2.74 21.84
N ASP A 174 15.31 -2.49 21.05
CA ASP A 174 15.11 -1.25 20.32
C ASP A 174 14.92 -0.05 21.25
N GLU A 175 14.16 -0.21 22.34
CA GLU A 175 13.99 0.82 23.38
C GLU A 175 15.32 1.18 24.04
N VAL A 176 16.16 0.18 24.34
CA VAL A 176 17.49 0.40 24.92
C VAL A 176 18.41 1.12 23.94
N GLN A 177 18.39 0.78 22.65
CA GLN A 177 19.16 1.49 21.62
C GLN A 177 18.70 2.94 21.45
N TRP A 178 17.38 3.15 21.39
CA TRP A 178 16.78 4.47 21.30
C TRP A 178 17.19 5.37 22.48
N GLN A 179 17.14 4.85 23.71
CA GLN A 179 17.56 5.59 24.90
C GLN A 179 19.06 5.94 24.92
N ARG A 180 19.89 5.16 24.23
CA ARG A 180 21.34 5.40 24.10
C ARG A 180 21.70 6.36 22.97
N GLY A 181 20.74 6.78 22.15
CA GLY A 181 21.01 7.58 20.94
C GLY A 181 21.80 6.81 19.89
N GLU A 182 21.90 5.49 20.02
CA GLU A 182 22.49 4.61 19.02
C GLU A 182 21.39 4.32 17.99
N GLY A 183 21.53 4.85 16.77
CA GLY A 183 20.54 4.62 15.72
C GLY A 183 20.29 3.13 15.48
N VAL A 184 19.03 2.76 15.26
CA VAL A 184 18.61 1.39 14.95
C VAL A 184 19.40 0.90 13.74
N LYS A 185 20.21 -0.15 13.91
CA LYS A 185 20.91 -0.81 12.79
C LYS A 185 19.90 -1.65 12.01
N LEU A 186 19.43 -1.11 10.89
CA LEU A 186 18.70 -1.86 9.86
C LEU A 186 19.63 -2.81 9.11
#